data_AF-A0A806X1F4-F1
#
_entry.id   AF-A0A806X1F4-F1
#
_cell.length_a   1.000
_cell.length_b   1.000
_cell.length_c   1.000
_cell.angle_alpha   90.00
_cell.angle_beta   90.00
_cell.angle_gamma   90.00
#
_symmetry.space_group_name_H-M   'P 1'
#
loop_
_entity.id
_entity.type
_entity.pdbx_description
1 polymer ?
#
loop_
_entity_poly.entity_id
_entity_poly.type
_entity_poly.pdbx_seq_one_letter_code
_entity_poly.pdbx_strand_id
1 'polypeptide(L)' 'MLELLFIIGFFVMLLVTGVSLLGILAAMVVATVVMFVGGLFALTLKLLPWLLLAVAAVWVIRAINAPKAARYERNDRWRY' A
#
# COMPACT_ATOMS: atom_id res chain seq x y z
N MET A 1 -49.37 -0.73 26.31
CA MET A 1 -49.06 -2.01 25.60
C MET A 1 -48.47 -1.71 24.22
N LEU A 2 -49.12 -0.84 23.42
CA LEU A 2 -48.61 -0.39 22.11
C LEU A 2 -47.31 0.40 22.19
N GLU A 3 -47.02 1.09 23.31
CA GLU A 3 -45.77 1.85 23.46
C GLU A 3 -44.52 0.95 23.46
N LEU A 4 -44.59 -0.23 24.07
CA LEU A 4 -43.47 -1.18 24.08
C LEU A 4 -43.22 -1.78 22.68
N LEU A 5 -44.29 -2.03 21.93
CA LEU A 5 -44.19 -2.49 20.54
C LEU A 5 -43.56 -1.41 19.63
N PHE A 6 -43.90 -0.14 19.86
CA PHE A 6 -43.29 0.98 19.15
C PHE A 6 -41.79 1.12 19.47
N ILE A 7 -41.41 1.03 20.75
CA ILE A 7 -40.00 1.13 21.18
C ILE A 7 -39.17 -0.02 20.59
N ILE A 8 -39.68 -1.26 20.63
CA ILE A 8 -38.98 -2.41 20.05
C ILE A 8 -38.89 -2.28 18.53
N GLY A 9 -39.97 -1.90 17.85
CA GLY A 9 -39.98 -1.70 16.40
C GLY A 9 -39.02 -0.60 15.94
N PHE A 10 -38.95 0.50 16.70
CA PHE A 10 -38.00 1.59 16.47
C PHE A 10 -36.55 1.13 16.66
N PHE A 11 -36.27 0.40 17.74
CA PHE A 11 -34.93 -0.14 18.01
C PHE A 11 -34.49 -1.10 16.91
N VAL A 12 -35.39 -1.97 16.44
CA VAL A 12 -35.13 -2.89 15.32
C VAL A 12 -34.87 -2.12 14.04
N MET A 13 -35.65 -1.09 13.71
CA MET A 13 -35.39 -0.27 12.52
C MET A 13 -34.06 0.49 12.61
N LEU A 14 -33.68 1.01 13.77
CA LEU A 14 -32.35 1.61 13.99
C LEU A 14 -31.21 0.59 13.85
N LEU A 15 -31.44 -0.65 14.25
CA LEU A 15 -30.48 -1.75 14.14
C LEU A 15 -30.32 -2.19 12.68
N VAL A 16 -31.43 -2.28 11.93
CA VAL A 16 -31.47 -2.60 10.49
C VAL A 16 -30.83 -1.49 9.65
N THR A 17 -31.06 -0.23 10.00
CA THR A 17 -30.46 0.92 9.31
C THR A 17 -29.00 1.17 9.70
N GLY A 18 -28.48 0.45 10.70
CA GLY A 18 -27.08 0.56 11.14
C GLY A 18 -26.76 1.85 11.92
N VAL A 19 -27.78 2.65 12.28
CA VAL A 19 -27.64 3.95 12.96
C VAL A 19 -27.44 3.79 14.48
N SER A 20 -27.46 2.55 14.99
CA SER A 20 -27.11 2.26 16.38
C SER A 20 -25.65 2.62 16.69
N LEU A 21 -25.39 3.06 17.93
CA LEU A 21 -24.05 3.31 18.47
C LEU A 21 -23.13 2.09 18.29
N LEU A 22 -23.67 0.89 18.48
CA LEU A 22 -22.95 -0.37 18.23
C LEU A 22 -22.58 -0.55 16.75
N GLY A 23 -23.43 -0.10 15.84
CA GLY A 23 -23.17 -0.13 14.40
C GLY A 23 -22.04 0.82 14.01
N ILE A 24 -22.02 2.03 14.58
CA ILE A 24 -20.92 3.00 14.39
C ILE A 24 -19.61 2.42 14.91
N LEU A 25 -19.63 1.79 16.10
CA LEU A 25 -18.44 1.19 16.70
C LEU A 25 -17.91 0.02 15.85
N ALA A 26 -18.81 -0.85 15.37
CA ALA A 26 -18.46 -1.93 14.46
C ALA A 26 -17.89 -1.41 13.14
N ALA A 27 -18.49 -0.36 12.56
CA ALA A 27 -18.00 0.27 11.34
C ALA A 27 -16.60 0.88 11.51
N MET A 28 -16.30 1.51 12.65
CA MET A 28 -14.96 2.02 12.96
C MET A 28 -13.93 0.89 13.03
N VAL A 29 -14.26 -0.23 13.67
CA VAL A 29 -13.38 -1.40 13.73
C VAL A 29 -13.15 -1.99 12.34
N VAL A 30 -14.22 -2.19 11.57
CA VAL A 30 -14.14 -2.70 10.20
C VAL A 30 -13.29 -1.78 9.32
N ALA A 31 -13.52 -0.47 9.36
CA ALA A 31 -12.74 0.52 8.62
C ALA A 31 -11.26 0.45 8.99
N THR A 32 -10.94 0.29 10.29
CA THR A 32 -9.56 0.17 10.77
C THR A 32 -8.89 -1.08 10.23
N VAL A 33 -9.57 -2.23 10.27
CA VAL A 33 -9.03 -3.49 9.73
C VAL A 33 -8.82 -3.40 8.22
N VAL A 34 -9.79 -2.85 7.49
CA VAL A 34 -9.70 -2.66 6.04
C VAL A 34 -8.56 -1.71 5.67
N MET A 35 -8.41 -0.58 6.36
CA MET A 35 -7.31 0.35 6.11
C MET A 35 -5.96 -0.21 6.50
N PHE A 36 -5.88 -1.02 7.56
CA PHE A 36 -4.63 -1.64 7.97
C PHE A 36 -4.15 -2.67 6.92
N VAL A 37 -5.04 -3.56 6.50
CA VAL A 37 -4.73 -4.56 5.46
C VAL A 37 -4.50 -3.88 4.10
N GLY A 38 -5.39 -2.96 3.72
CA GLY A 38 -5.29 -2.21 2.47
C GLY A 38 -4.06 -1.31 2.42
N GLY A 39 -3.67 -0.69 3.52
CA GLY A 39 -2.48 0.16 3.63
C GLY A 39 -1.19 -0.64 3.48
N LEU A 40 -1.10 -1.82 4.09
CA LEU A 40 0.03 -2.73 3.92
C LEU A 40 0.20 -3.14 2.45
N PHE A 41 -0.90 -3.57 1.81
CA PHE A 41 -0.89 -3.92 0.39
C PHE A 41 -0.58 -2.71 -0.51
N ALA A 42 -1.15 -1.55 -0.21
CA ALA A 42 -0.89 -0.32 -0.95
C ALA A 42 0.59 0.09 -0.87
N LEU A 43 1.24 -0.05 0.29
CA LEU A 43 2.67 0.20 0.43
C LEU A 43 3.50 -0.75 -0.43
N THR A 44 3.20 -2.05 -0.39
CA THR A 44 3.92 -3.04 -1.22
C THR A 44 3.74 -2.77 -2.72
N LEU A 45 2.51 -2.53 -3.16
CA LEU A 45 2.19 -2.23 -4.56
C LEU A 45 2.75 -0.88 -5.02
N LYS A 46 2.87 0.10 -4.12
CA LYS A 46 3.43 1.42 -4.43
C LYS A 46 4.95 1.37 -4.51
N LEU A 47 5.63 0.66 -3.61
CA LEU A 47 7.10 0.61 -3.57
C LEU A 47 7.72 -0.23 -4.70
N LEU A 48 7.07 -1.31 -5.15
CA LEU A 48 7.55 -2.15 -6.26
C LEU A 48 7.90 -1.35 -7.54
N PRO A 49 7.00 -0.51 -8.08
CA PRO A 49 7.29 0.28 -9.29
C PRO A 49 8.45 1.26 -9.08
N TRP A 50 8.57 1.87 -7.89
CA TRP A 50 9.69 2.77 -7.58
C TRP A 50 11.03 2.03 -7.56
N LEU A 51 11.08 0.82 -7.01
CA LEU A 51 12.28 0.01 -6.99
C LEU A 51 12.70 -0.39 -8.42
N LEU A 52 11.75 -0.81 -9.25
CA LEU A 52 12.00 -1.11 -10.67
C LEU A 52 12.52 0.11 -11.43
N LEU A 53 11.93 1.29 -11.20
CA LEU A 53 12.40 2.54 -11.79
C LEU A 53 13.84 2.87 -11.36
N ALA A 54 14.18 2.68 -10.08
CA ALA A 54 15.54 2.90 -9.59
C ALA A 54 16.55 1.96 -10.25
N VAL A 55 16.22 0.67 -10.39
CA VAL A 55 17.07 -0.31 -11.09
C VAL A 55 17.23 0.07 -12.56
N ALA A 56 16.15 0.44 -13.25
CA ALA A 56 16.20 0.89 -14.64
C ALA A 56 17.12 2.12 -14.80
N ALA A 57 17.03 3.09 -13.89
CA ALA A 57 17.87 4.28 -13.92
C ALA A 57 19.37 3.94 -13.78
N VAL A 58 19.74 3.06 -12.83
CA VAL A 58 21.13 2.59 -12.67
C VAL A 58 21.61 1.85 -13.92
N TRP A 59 20.76 1.03 -14.53
CA TRP A 59 21.08 0.33 -15.77
C TRP A 59 21.34 1.30 -16.93
N VAL A 60 20.51 2.32 -17.10
CA VAL A 60 20.67 3.36 -18.13
C VAL A 60 21.97 4.14 -17.91
N ILE A 61 22.24 4.60 -16.69
CA ILE A 61 23.48 5.31 -16.35
C ILE A 61 24.70 4.42 -16.61
N ARG A 62 24.65 3.15 -16.20
CA ARG A 62 25.71 2.18 -16.46
C ARG A 62 25.88 1.94 -17.95
N ALA A 63 24.82 1.79 -18.73
CA ALA A 63 24.90 1.58 -20.18
C ALA A 63 25.53 2.77 -20.91
N ILE A 64 25.24 3.99 -20.47
CA ILE A 64 25.81 5.22 -21.05
C ILE A 64 27.30 5.41 -20.63
N ASN A 65 27.66 5.04 -19.39
CA ASN A 65 29.02 5.23 -18.85
C ASN A 65 29.98 4.05 -19.05
N ALA A 66 29.47 2.82 -19.26
CA ALA A 66 30.26 1.61 -19.47
C ALA A 66 31.12 1.55 -20.75
N PRO A 67 30.86 2.26 -21.87
CA PRO A 67 31.75 2.16 -23.02
C PRO A 67 33.13 2.81 -22.79
N LYS A 68 33.35 3.55 -21.69
CA LYS A 68 34.62 4.26 -21.44
C LYS A 68 35.58 3.55 -20.46
N ALA A 69 35.09 2.69 -19.55
CA ALA A 69 35.95 2.08 -18.53
C ALA A 69 36.71 0.83 -19.01
N ALA A 70 36.16 0.05 -19.96
CA ALA A 70 36.79 -1.20 -20.42
C ALA A 70 38.02 -1.02 -21.34
N ARG A 71 38.46 0.23 -21.61
CA ARG A 71 39.58 0.51 -22.51
C ARG A 71 40.87 0.93 -21.79
N TYR A 72 40.83 1.22 -20.48
CA TYR A 72 42.02 1.70 -19.75
C TYR A 72 42.83 0.60 -19.05
N GLU A 73 42.24 -0.58 -18.82
CA GLU A 73 42.89 -1.69 -18.08
C GLU A 73 43.66 -2.68 -18.97
N ARG A 74 44.13 -2.26 -20.16
CA ARG A 74 44.82 -3.16 -21.11
C ARG A 74 46.20 -2.70 -21.54
N ASN A 75 46.86 -1.76 -20.85
CA ASN A 75 48.15 -1.22 -21.31
C ASN A 75 49.34 -1.23 -20.34
N ASP A 76 49.16 -1.50 -19.04
CA ASP A 76 50.27 -1.33 -18.08
C ASP A 76 50.99 -2.63 -17.67
N ARG A 77 50.82 -3.72 -18.43
CA ARG A 77 51.48 -5.02 -18.16
C ARG A 77 52.83 -5.24 -18.88
N TRP A 78 53.36 -4.24 -19.58
CA TRP A 78 54.53 -4.39 -20.46
C TRP A 78 55.74 -3.50 -20.11
N ARG A 79 55.98 -3.20 -18.83
CA ARG A 79 57.19 -2.46 -18.44
C ARG A 79 57.90 -3.13 -17.26
N TYR A 80 58.52 -4.27 -17.57
CA TYR A 80 59.78 -4.68 -16.94
C TYR A 80 60.92 -3.86 -17.56
#